data_AF-A0A8D8GYJ7-F1
#
_entry.id   AF-A0A8D8GYJ7-F1
#
_cell.length_a   1.000
_cell.length_b   1.000
_cell.length_c   1.000
_cell.angle_alpha   90.00
_cell.angle_beta   90.00
_cell.angle_gamma   90.00
#
_symmetry.space_group_name_H-M   'P 1'
#
loop_
_entity.id
_entity.type
_entity.pdbx_description
1 polymer ?
#
loop_
_entity_poly.entity_id
_entity_poly.type
_entity_poly.pdbx_seq_one_letter_code
_entity_poly.pdbx_strand_id
1 'polypeptide(L)'
;MMLESFQEATAIELSQLYVHGHDMESLYKHVPRRLLPMEYGGEAGPIQNIIDKWEQKIIAYRDYFLEEDQYGTDEKKRPGRPKNAQTLFGVEGSFRKLEVD
;
A
#
# COMPACT_ATOMS: atom_id res chain seq x y z
N MET A 1 14.39 -24.96 12.45
CA MET A 1 13.06 -25.06 11.78
C MET A 1 12.05 -23.99 12.21
N MET A 2 11.82 -23.70 13.50
CA MET A 2 10.84 -22.66 13.90
C MET A 2 11.43 -21.25 14.04
N LEU A 3 12.76 -21.12 14.11
CA LEU A 3 13.45 -19.83 14.17
C LEU A 3 13.80 -19.27 12.78
N GLU A 4 14.10 -20.13 11.81
CA GLU A 4 14.38 -19.71 10.43
C GLU A 4 13.11 -19.20 9.72
N SER A 5 11.96 -19.86 9.95
CA SER A 5 10.66 -19.44 9.42
C SER A 5 10.17 -18.08 9.97
N PHE A 6 10.63 -17.67 11.16
CA PHE A 6 10.28 -16.38 11.76
C PHE A 6 11.15 -15.22 11.22
N GLN A 7 12.40 -15.51 10.80
CA GLN A 7 13.22 -14.53 10.09
C GLN A 7 12.79 -14.35 8.63
N GLU A 8 12.20 -15.39 8.02
CA GLU A 8 11.73 -15.35 6.63
C GLU A 8 10.42 -14.55 6.47
N ALA A 9 9.53 -14.58 7.49
CA ALA A 9 8.28 -13.83 7.48
C ALA A 9 8.45 -12.30 7.64
N THR A 10 9.50 -11.85 8.35
CA THR A 10 9.81 -10.42 8.52
C THR A 10 10.61 -9.85 7.34
N ALA A 11 11.27 -10.70 6.54
CA ALA A 11 12.01 -10.29 5.34
C ALA A 11 11.10 -9.96 4.13
N ILE A 12 9.85 -10.44 4.11
CA ILE A 12 8.93 -10.24 2.97
C ILE A 12 8.35 -8.81 2.94
N GLU A 13 8.21 -8.11 4.06
CA GLU A 13 7.43 -6.87 4.13
C GLU A 13 8.14 -5.57 3.69
N LEU A 14 9.46 -5.56 3.48
CA LEU A 14 10.19 -4.33 3.11
C LEU A 14 10.83 -4.36 1.70
N SER A 15 10.77 -5.49 1.00
CA SER A 15 11.48 -5.68 -0.28
C SER A 15 10.88 -4.93 -1.49
N GLN A 16 9.78 -4.19 -1.30
CA GLN A 16 9.08 -3.47 -2.38
C GLN A 16 9.29 -1.95 -2.35
N LEU A 17 10.01 -1.42 -1.36
CA LEU A 17 10.29 0.02 -1.24
C LEU A 17 11.71 0.33 -1.73
N TYR A 18 11.81 1.04 -2.85
CA TYR A 18 13.09 1.51 -3.40
C TYR A 18 13.21 3.03 -3.23
N VAL A 19 14.33 3.49 -2.69
CA VAL A 19 14.63 4.92 -2.50
C VAL A 19 15.75 5.32 -3.45
N HIS A 20 15.42 6.17 -4.42
CA HIS A 20 16.32 6.54 -5.53
C HIS A 20 17.02 7.91 -5.33
N GLY A 21 16.54 8.74 -4.38
CA GLY A 21 17.13 10.06 -4.10
C GLY A 21 17.22 10.94 -5.35
N HIS A 22 18.41 11.42 -5.67
CA HIS A 22 18.69 12.20 -6.89
C HIS A 22 19.12 11.34 -8.10
N ASP A 23 19.32 10.02 -7.91
CA ASP A 23 19.78 9.11 -8.95
C ASP A 23 18.60 8.54 -9.76
N MET A 24 18.23 9.25 -10.82
CA MET A 24 17.16 8.82 -11.73
C MET A 24 17.52 7.58 -12.55
N GLU A 25 18.81 7.30 -12.79
CA GLU A 25 19.23 6.10 -13.52
C GLU A 25 18.92 4.84 -12.71
N SER A 26 19.02 4.92 -11.37
CA SER A 26 18.58 3.83 -10.51
C SER A 26 17.08 3.58 -10.60
N LEU A 27 16.25 4.63 -10.74
CA LEU A 27 14.80 4.51 -10.94
C LEU A 27 14.46 3.85 -12.29
N TYR A 28 15.18 4.22 -13.35
CA TYR A 28 14.90 3.69 -14.71
C TYR A 28 15.15 2.19 -14.86
N LYS A 29 15.92 1.57 -13.95
CA LYS A 29 16.09 0.11 -13.87
C LYS A 29 14.82 -0.61 -13.44
N HIS A 30 13.95 0.07 -12.69
CA HIS A 30 12.70 -0.48 -12.18
C HIS A 30 11.48 0.01 -12.97
N VAL A 31 11.50 1.26 -13.45
CA VAL A 31 10.40 1.87 -14.22
C VAL A 31 10.91 2.38 -15.56
N PRO A 32 10.45 1.83 -16.70
CA PRO A 32 10.88 2.29 -18.02
C PRO A 32 10.61 3.77 -18.27
N ARG A 33 11.59 4.48 -18.84
CA ARG A 33 11.52 5.92 -19.17
C ARG A 33 10.29 6.30 -20.01
N ARG A 34 9.89 5.44 -20.93
CA ARG A 34 8.71 5.64 -21.78
C ARG A 34 7.38 5.78 -21.02
N LEU A 35 7.33 5.34 -19.76
CA LEU A 35 6.14 5.41 -18.91
C LEU A 35 6.16 6.61 -17.96
N LEU A 36 7.30 7.30 -17.86
CA LEU A 36 7.44 8.44 -16.96
C LEU A 36 7.09 9.75 -17.67
N PRO A 37 6.49 10.71 -16.94
CA PRO A 37 6.31 12.08 -17.41
C PRO A 37 7.62 12.73 -17.87
N MET A 38 7.52 13.70 -18.78
CA MET A 38 8.67 14.46 -19.28
C MET A 38 9.41 15.20 -18.17
N GLU A 39 8.70 15.70 -17.17
CA GLU A 39 9.24 16.41 -16.01
C GLU A 39 10.17 15.53 -15.15
N TYR A 40 10.06 14.21 -15.28
CA TYR A 40 10.96 13.23 -14.65
C TYR A 40 11.97 12.61 -15.64
N GLY A 41 12.15 13.20 -16.82
CA GLY A 41 13.10 12.71 -17.83
C GLY A 41 12.60 11.53 -18.68
N GLY A 42 11.29 11.28 -18.67
CA GLY A 42 10.62 10.25 -19.46
C GLY A 42 9.98 10.74 -20.76
N GLU A 43 9.18 9.88 -21.40
CA GLU A 43 8.59 10.10 -22.73
C GLU A 43 7.05 9.99 -22.75
N ALA A 44 6.40 9.87 -21.59
CA ALA A 44 4.94 9.67 -21.50
C ALA A 44 4.10 10.95 -21.69
N GLY A 45 4.75 12.07 -22.05
CA GLY A 45 4.12 13.38 -22.20
C GLY A 45 4.15 14.22 -20.91
N PRO A 46 3.46 15.38 -20.90
CA PRO A 46 3.42 16.29 -19.76
C PRO A 46 2.67 15.65 -18.59
N ILE A 47 3.12 15.90 -17.37
CA ILE A 47 2.46 15.40 -16.15
C ILE A 47 0.99 15.83 -16.08
N GLN A 48 0.66 17.04 -16.53
CA GLN A 48 -0.71 17.56 -16.49
C GLN A 48 -1.67 16.70 -17.33
N ASN A 49 -1.26 16.24 -18.51
CA ASN A 49 -2.09 15.39 -19.36
C ASN A 49 -2.41 14.04 -18.68
N ILE A 50 -1.47 13.52 -17.90
CA ILE A 50 -1.66 12.28 -17.14
C ILE A 50 -2.67 12.53 -15.99
N ILE A 51 -2.55 13.66 -15.29
CA ILE A 51 -3.47 14.08 -14.23
C ILE A 51 -4.90 14.20 -14.79
N ASP A 52 -5.08 14.99 -15.85
CA ASP A 52 -6.39 15.24 -16.46
C ASP A 52 -7.06 13.93 -16.92
N LYS A 53 -6.28 13.02 -17.50
CA LYS A 53 -6.76 11.70 -17.93
C LYS A 53 -7.24 10.85 -16.75
N TRP A 54 -6.51 10.84 -15.64
CA TRP A 54 -6.89 10.08 -14.46
C TRP A 54 -8.09 10.71 -13.73
N GLU A 55 -8.16 12.03 -13.68
CA GLU A 55 -9.31 12.76 -13.14
C GLU A 55 -10.59 12.37 -13.91
N GLN A 56 -10.58 12.46 -15.23
CA GLN A 56 -11.71 12.05 -16.07
C GLN A 56 -12.09 10.59 -15.85
N LYS A 57 -11.09 9.71 -15.71
CA LYS A 57 -11.33 8.29 -15.43
C LYS A 57 -12.04 8.12 -14.08
N ILE A 58 -11.55 8.74 -13.01
CA ILE A 58 -12.16 8.65 -11.68
C ILE A 58 -13.61 9.17 -11.71
N ILE A 59 -13.85 10.30 -12.37
CA ILE A 59 -15.21 10.85 -12.55
C ILE A 59 -16.11 9.86 -13.31
N ALA A 60 -15.60 9.21 -14.36
CA ALA A 60 -16.37 8.20 -15.11
C ALA A 60 -16.73 6.97 -14.27
N TYR A 61 -15.93 6.62 -13.24
CA TYR A 61 -16.22 5.55 -12.29
C TYR A 61 -17.05 6.00 -11.08
N ARG A 62 -17.55 7.24 -11.05
CA ARG A 62 -18.30 7.78 -9.90
C ARG A 62 -19.43 6.87 -9.46
N ASP A 63 -20.24 6.38 -10.40
CA ASP A 63 -21.40 5.55 -10.06
C ASP A 63 -20.98 4.18 -9.52
N TYR A 64 -19.89 3.60 -10.03
CA TYR A 64 -19.28 2.39 -9.48
C TYR A 64 -18.87 2.58 -8.01
N PHE A 65 -18.24 3.71 -7.68
CA PHE A 65 -17.85 4.00 -6.30
C PHE A 65 -19.05 4.29 -5.39
N LEU A 66 -20.12 4.91 -5.90
CA LEU A 66 -21.35 5.09 -5.13
C LEU A 66 -22.08 3.77 -4.86
N GLU A 67 -21.97 2.82 -5.78
CA GLU A 67 -22.54 1.49 -5.60
C GLU A 67 -21.77 0.66 -4.56
N GLU A 68 -20.48 0.95 -4.33
CA GLU A 68 -19.65 0.25 -3.35
C GLU A 68 -20.25 0.28 -1.93
N ASP A 69 -20.91 1.37 -1.54
CA ASP A 69 -21.61 1.51 -0.25
C ASP A 69 -22.71 0.44 -0.05
N GLN A 70 -23.21 -0.15 -1.14
CA GLN A 70 -24.21 -1.23 -1.08
C GLN A 70 -23.57 -2.60 -0.80
N TYR A 71 -22.26 -2.73 -0.95
CA TYR A 71 -21.52 -3.98 -0.84
C TYR A 71 -20.63 -3.96 0.41
N GLY A 72 -21.16 -4.47 1.52
CA GLY A 72 -20.43 -4.62 2.78
C GLY A 72 -20.40 -6.06 3.28
N THR A 73 -19.38 -6.42 4.07
CA THR A 73 -19.35 -7.71 4.77
C THR A 73 -20.03 -7.57 6.13
N ASP A 74 -21.02 -8.42 6.40
CA ASP A 74 -21.58 -8.55 7.74
C ASP A 74 -20.54 -9.23 8.66
N GLU A 75 -19.82 -8.42 9.44
CA GLU A 75 -18.76 -8.93 10.32
C GLU A 75 -19.26 -9.94 11.35
N LYS A 76 -20.56 -9.95 11.67
CA LYS A 76 -21.15 -10.94 12.59
C LYS A 76 -21.18 -12.35 11.99
N LYS A 77 -21.18 -12.45 10.66
CA LYS A 77 -21.16 -13.73 9.93
C LYS A 77 -19.75 -14.22 9.63
N ARG A 78 -18.71 -13.47 10.01
CA ARG A 78 -17.32 -13.86 9.79
C ARG A 78 -16.96 -15.02 10.73
N PRO A 79 -16.62 -16.22 10.23
CA PRO A 79 -16.21 -17.33 11.08
C PRO A 79 -14.85 -17.03 11.72
N GLY A 80 -14.74 -17.29 13.03
CA GLY A 80 -13.55 -17.03 13.84
C GLY A 80 -13.80 -16.00 14.96
N ARG A 81 -12.75 -15.66 15.72
CA ARG A 81 -12.83 -14.57 16.70
C ARG A 81 -12.96 -13.23 15.95
N PRO A 82 -13.81 -12.29 16.41
CA PRO A 82 -13.86 -10.95 15.85
C PRO A 82 -12.47 -10.33 15.94
N LYS A 83 -11.94 -9.88 14.81
CA LYS A 83 -10.65 -9.20 14.75
C LYS A 83 -10.91 -7.74 15.05
N ASN A 84 -10.72 -7.35 16.30
CA ASN A 84 -10.82 -5.96 16.70
C ASN A 84 -9.54 -5.23 16.27
N ALA A 85 -9.54 -3.89 16.24
CA ALA A 85 -8.32 -3.13 15.97
C ALA A 85 -7.15 -3.58 16.86
N GLN A 86 -7.42 -3.91 18.14
CA GLN A 86 -6.41 -4.43 19.06
C GLN A 86 -5.79 -5.78 18.60
N THR A 87 -6.60 -6.65 18.00
CA THR A 87 -6.17 -7.96 17.48
C THR A 87 -5.47 -7.85 16.12
N LEU A 88 -5.88 -6.86 15.31
CA LEU A 88 -5.36 -6.66 13.95
C LEU A 88 -3.98 -6.00 13.94
N PHE A 89 -3.72 -5.09 14.88
CA PHE A 89 -2.45 -4.36 15.00
C PHE A 89 -1.46 -4.99 16.01
N GLY A 90 -1.71 -6.22 16.47
CA GLY A 90 -0.77 -6.94 17.33
C GLY A 90 -0.61 -6.37 18.74
N VAL A 91 -1.60 -5.65 19.27
CA VAL A 91 -1.57 -5.06 20.62
C VAL A 91 -1.79 -6.13 21.71
N GLU A 92 -2.18 -7.35 21.34
CA GLU A 92 -2.31 -8.48 22.27
C GLU A 92 -0.95 -9.13 22.57
N GLY A 93 -0.05 -8.36 23.17
CA GLY A 93 1.18 -8.81 23.81
C GLY A 93 1.17 -8.48 25.30
N SER A 94 1.76 -9.34 26.13
CA SER A 94 1.93 -9.11 27.57
C SER A 94 2.90 -7.96 27.82
N PHE A 95 2.40 -6.73 27.76
CA PHE A 95 3.13 -5.57 28.27
C PHE A 95 3.23 -5.72 29.80
N ARG A 96 4.43 -6.05 30.27
CA ARG A 96 4.74 -5.96 31.70
C ARG A 96 4.60 -4.49 32.09
N LYS A 97 3.66 -4.22 32.99
CA LYS A 97 3.40 -2.91 33.59
C LYS A 97 4.75 -2.34 34.09
N LEU A 98 5.21 -1.25 33.51
CA LEU A 98 6.38 -0.52 34.00
C LEU A 98 5.87 0.41 35.10
N GLU A 99 6.19 0.10 36.34
CA GLU A 99 6.00 1.03 37.45
C GLU A 99 7.20 1.97 37.49
N VAL A 100 6.93 3.28 37.37
CA VAL A 100 7.92 4.34 37.51
C VAL A 100 7.61 5.06 38.81
N ASP A 101 8.59 5.13 39.70
CA ASP A 101 8.60 5.96 40.92
C ASP A 101 8.87 7.43 40.54
#